data_AF-A0A2T0LTG4-F1
#
_entry.id   AF-A0A2T0LTG4-F1
#
_cell.length_a   1.000
_cell.length_b   1.000
_cell.length_c   1.000
_cell.angle_alpha   90.00
_cell.angle_beta   90.00
_cell.angle_gamma   90.00
#
_symmetry.space_group_name_H-M   'P 1'
#
loop_
_entity.id
_entity.type
_entity.pdbx_description
1 polymer ?
#
loop_
_entity_poly.entity_id
_entity_poly.type
_entity_poly.pdbx_seq_one_letter_code
_entity_poly.pdbx_strand_id
1 'polypeptide(L)'
;MRTRPAAALIAGLVLLAGCSAAEQPRPDPQDRPPSRTLVAWSDAVCANVKVVDGLRSHAGSSYYATQVATQVNSVLDALDALEPSGVKQADAYVSDLARALGKLRDQLPDSEAPEQLPAARVTALVEPVSRQQPKLARLVARSRALRASYHLAPGCRPLKRPPALSTSATRDLVRWADTLCATTESIATLPEPGDDLLKDPRFAQFESMELSNYLSSLTSEVESLTESLADLPRTRIAEADAYRSDLLSGLREARARLPRDAPMFSPFSVPLGQLRTQARQAARAVAAVVPAGQDLPGLARRHPALADAYDLAPRCVSLDAPSSAPPTTTLPSARDGRKIAACQDGTCQIAVSAPVDVSIRGSRFTTAVSDGTVWIVNGSGLIRLSGPGTARFGTGEETVVFSVKATTGTAAVLDVSTT
;
A
#
# COMPACT_ATOMS: atom_id res chain seq x y z
N MET A 1 -2.62 47.30 -69.23
CA MET A 1 -3.23 48.45 -68.54
C MET A 1 -4.65 48.08 -68.17
N ARG A 2 -4.94 47.75 -66.90
CA ARG A 2 -6.31 47.58 -66.38
C ARG A 2 -6.29 47.63 -64.84
N THR A 3 -6.68 48.80 -64.35
CA THR A 3 -7.44 49.16 -63.13
C THR A 3 -7.54 48.16 -61.96
N ARG A 4 -7.06 48.58 -60.78
CA ARG A 4 -7.44 48.07 -59.45
C ARG A 4 -8.77 48.70 -59.00
N PRO A 5 -9.67 47.98 -58.30
CA PRO A 5 -10.71 48.60 -57.49
C PRO A 5 -10.27 48.75 -56.02
N ALA A 6 -10.77 49.83 -55.42
CA ALA A 6 -10.52 50.27 -54.06
C ALA A 6 -11.22 49.38 -53.01
N ALA A 7 -10.53 49.14 -51.90
CA ALA A 7 -11.12 48.55 -50.69
C ALA A 7 -11.57 49.68 -49.75
N ALA A 8 -12.86 49.71 -49.44
CA ALA A 8 -13.44 50.56 -48.41
C ALA A 8 -13.22 49.93 -47.03
N LEU A 9 -12.55 50.68 -46.14
CA LEU A 9 -12.38 50.33 -44.73
C LEU A 9 -13.61 50.81 -43.95
N ILE A 10 -14.40 49.85 -43.45
CA ILE A 10 -15.46 50.10 -42.47
C ILE A 10 -14.83 49.96 -41.08
N ALA A 11 -14.62 51.10 -40.41
CA ALA A 11 -14.20 51.14 -39.00
C ALA A 11 -15.43 50.92 -38.11
N GLY A 12 -15.58 49.69 -37.61
CA GLY A 12 -16.55 49.37 -36.56
C GLY A 12 -16.00 49.71 -35.18
N LEU A 13 -16.58 50.70 -34.53
CA LEU A 13 -16.34 51.03 -33.12
C LEU A 13 -16.97 49.93 -32.23
N VAL A 14 -16.14 49.10 -31.60
CA VAL A 14 -16.57 48.16 -30.55
C VAL A 14 -16.39 48.86 -29.20
N LEU A 15 -17.49 49.25 -28.58
CA LEU A 15 -17.55 49.72 -27.19
C LEU A 15 -17.39 48.51 -26.25
N LEU A 16 -16.16 48.26 -25.80
CA LEU A 16 -15.86 47.32 -24.72
C LEU A 16 -16.30 47.95 -23.39
N ALA A 17 -17.48 47.57 -22.90
CA ALA A 17 -17.86 47.80 -21.51
C ALA A 17 -16.95 46.94 -20.61
N GLY A 18 -15.96 47.58 -19.98
CA GLY A 18 -15.07 46.94 -19.03
C GLY A 18 -15.82 46.56 -17.75
N CYS A 19 -16.28 45.31 -17.67
CA CYS A 19 -16.62 44.69 -16.39
C CYS A 19 -15.33 44.52 -15.59
N SER A 20 -15.07 45.43 -14.65
CA SER A 20 -14.07 45.25 -13.61
C SER A 20 -14.45 44.01 -12.81
N ALA A 21 -13.88 42.86 -13.16
CA ALA A 21 -13.98 41.66 -12.35
C ALA A 21 -13.35 42.00 -11.00
N ALA A 22 -14.19 42.22 -9.98
CA ALA A 22 -13.74 42.38 -8.62
C ALA A 22 -12.87 41.18 -8.27
N GLU A 23 -11.57 41.43 -8.11
CA GLU A 23 -10.58 40.41 -7.76
C GLU A 23 -11.02 39.81 -6.42
N GLN A 24 -11.56 38.59 -6.47
CA GLN A 24 -12.02 37.90 -5.27
C GLN A 24 -10.82 37.82 -4.31
N PRO A 25 -10.97 38.25 -3.04
CA PRO A 25 -9.90 38.15 -2.06
C PRO A 25 -9.36 36.72 -2.08
N ARG A 26 -8.08 36.56 -2.38
CA ARG A 26 -7.45 35.24 -2.31
C ARG A 26 -7.66 34.73 -0.88
N PRO A 27 -8.25 33.55 -0.68
CA PRO A 27 -8.45 33.01 0.66
C PRO A 27 -7.11 33.00 1.39
N ASP A 28 -7.13 33.46 2.64
CA ASP A 28 -5.94 33.45 3.51
C ASP A 28 -5.36 32.02 3.48
N PRO A 29 -4.07 31.83 3.13
CA PRO A 29 -3.42 30.52 3.11
C PRO A 29 -3.62 29.68 4.39
N GLN A 30 -4.00 30.32 5.50
CA GLN A 30 -4.28 29.66 6.77
C GLN A 30 -5.62 28.92 6.87
N ASP A 31 -6.61 29.24 6.03
CA ASP A 31 -7.95 28.64 6.05
C ASP A 31 -8.16 27.70 4.84
N ARG A 32 -7.22 26.76 4.69
CA ARG A 32 -7.30 25.75 3.62
C ARG A 32 -8.44 24.75 3.91
N PRO A 33 -9.34 24.49 2.94
CA PRO A 33 -10.35 23.45 3.10
C PRO A 33 -9.68 22.07 3.24
N PRO A 34 -10.35 21.10 3.90
CA PRO A 34 -9.84 19.74 3.93
C PRO A 34 -9.71 19.20 2.50
N SER A 35 -8.68 18.39 2.28
CA SER A 35 -8.42 17.73 1.00
C SER A 35 -7.96 16.31 1.27
N ARG A 36 -8.19 15.40 0.31
CA ARG A 36 -7.76 14.00 0.41
C ARG A 36 -6.29 13.88 0.78
N THR A 37 -5.41 14.60 0.08
CA THR A 37 -3.96 14.57 0.33
C THR A 37 -3.63 14.92 1.76
N LEU A 38 -4.24 15.97 2.34
CA LEU A 38 -3.99 16.35 3.73
C LEU A 38 -4.64 15.39 4.74
N VAL A 39 -5.78 14.78 4.41
CA VAL A 39 -6.41 13.75 5.25
C VAL A 39 -5.55 12.50 5.27
N ALA A 40 -5.09 12.03 4.11
CA ALA A 40 -4.16 10.92 3.95
C ALA A 40 -2.83 11.17 4.66
N TRP A 41 -2.25 12.37 4.50
CA TRP A 41 -1.06 12.78 5.23
C TRP A 41 -1.27 12.69 6.75
N SER A 42 -2.38 13.25 7.24
CA SER A 42 -2.68 13.26 8.67
C SER A 42 -2.87 11.84 9.21
N ASP A 43 -3.57 10.99 8.45
CA ASP A 43 -3.82 9.60 8.77
C ASP A 43 -2.50 8.81 8.91
N ALA A 44 -1.63 8.90 7.91
CA ALA A 44 -0.31 8.26 7.90
C ALA A 44 0.57 8.73 9.06
N VAL A 45 0.62 10.04 9.33
CA VAL A 45 1.41 10.58 10.46
C VAL A 45 0.85 10.10 11.79
N CYS A 46 -0.46 10.07 11.98
CA CYS A 46 -1.10 9.56 13.20
C CYS A 46 -0.81 8.07 13.43
N ALA A 47 -0.87 7.25 12.37
CA ALA A 47 -0.53 5.83 12.43
C ALA A 47 0.92 5.62 12.86
N ASN A 48 1.87 6.30 12.21
CA ASN A 48 3.30 6.21 12.53
C ASN A 48 3.62 6.73 13.94
N VAL A 49 3.04 7.84 14.34
CA VAL A 49 3.18 8.40 15.69
C VAL A 49 2.65 7.44 16.76
N LYS A 50 1.57 6.69 16.48
CA LYS A 50 1.06 5.64 17.37
C LYS A 50 2.06 4.47 17.50
N VAL A 51 2.70 4.06 16.40
CA VAL A 51 3.76 3.03 16.43
C VAL A 51 4.95 3.50 17.27
N VAL A 52 5.44 4.73 17.04
CA VAL A 52 6.56 5.32 17.80
C VAL A 52 6.26 5.39 19.30
N ASP A 53 5.06 5.83 19.67
CA ASP A 53 4.63 5.85 21.08
C ASP A 53 4.46 4.45 21.68
N GLY A 54 4.21 3.45 20.82
CA GLY A 54 4.06 2.04 21.17
C GLY A 54 5.35 1.23 21.21
N LEU A 55 6.51 1.79 20.84
CA LEU A 55 7.78 1.05 20.76
C LEU A 55 8.10 0.29 22.07
N ARG A 56 7.71 0.84 23.22
CA ARG A 56 7.98 0.25 24.56
C ARG A 56 7.04 -0.90 24.94
N SER A 57 6.04 -1.21 24.13
CA SER A 57 5.05 -2.27 24.41
C SER A 57 5.69 -3.64 24.63
N HIS A 58 6.91 -3.86 24.12
CA HIS A 58 7.64 -5.13 24.21
C HIS A 58 8.83 -5.09 25.18
N ALA A 59 8.93 -4.11 26.08
CA ALA A 59 10.12 -3.92 26.93
C ALA A 59 10.48 -5.12 27.84
N GLY A 60 9.56 -6.07 28.05
CA GLY A 60 9.81 -7.31 28.80
C GLY A 60 10.15 -8.53 27.95
N SER A 61 10.26 -8.38 26.63
CA SER A 61 10.52 -9.49 25.70
C SER A 61 12.02 -9.68 25.42
N SER A 62 12.45 -10.92 25.21
CA SER A 62 13.80 -11.25 24.73
C SER A 62 14.11 -10.71 23.33
N TYR A 63 13.08 -10.43 22.52
CA TYR A 63 13.22 -9.88 21.16
C TYR A 63 13.00 -8.36 21.10
N TYR A 64 13.02 -7.66 22.24
CA TYR A 64 12.65 -6.24 22.31
C TYR A 64 13.48 -5.35 21.38
N ALA A 65 14.81 -5.50 21.38
CA ALA A 65 15.71 -4.71 20.54
C ALA A 65 15.38 -4.88 19.05
N THR A 66 15.20 -6.13 18.60
CA THR A 66 14.87 -6.47 17.21
C THR A 66 13.52 -5.91 16.78
N GLN A 67 12.51 -5.98 17.64
CA GLN A 67 11.19 -5.40 17.34
C GLN A 67 11.25 -3.88 17.22
N VAL A 68 11.98 -3.22 18.13
CA VAL A 68 12.18 -1.76 18.04
C VAL A 68 12.91 -1.40 16.75
N ALA A 69 13.98 -2.11 16.39
CA ALA A 69 14.72 -1.86 15.14
C ALA A 69 13.80 -2.03 13.91
N THR A 70 13.02 -3.11 13.86
CA THR A 70 12.08 -3.40 12.77
C THR A 70 11.02 -2.30 12.66
N GLN A 71 10.40 -1.91 13.78
CA GLN A 71 9.37 -0.86 13.80
C GLN A 71 9.94 0.52 13.47
N VAL A 72 11.14 0.86 13.94
CA VAL A 72 11.81 2.12 13.61
C VAL A 72 12.12 2.21 12.11
N ASN A 73 12.64 1.13 11.50
CA ASN A 73 12.90 1.08 10.07
C ASN A 73 11.60 1.23 9.28
N SER A 74 10.55 0.47 9.64
CA SER A 74 9.24 0.58 9.00
C SER A 74 8.65 1.99 9.07
N VAL A 75 8.77 2.68 10.22
CA VAL A 75 8.31 4.07 10.35
C VAL A 75 9.17 5.02 9.53
N LEU A 76 10.49 4.85 9.48
CA LEU A 76 11.37 5.67 8.65
C LEU A 76 11.01 5.58 7.17
N ASP A 77 10.80 4.37 6.65
CA ASP A 77 10.40 4.15 5.27
C ASP A 77 9.03 4.79 4.98
N ALA A 78 8.07 4.65 5.90
CA ALA A 78 6.75 5.27 5.77
C ALA A 78 6.79 6.80 5.82
N LEU A 79 7.68 7.40 6.62
CA LEU A 79 7.86 8.86 6.67
C LEU A 79 8.60 9.39 5.44
N ASP A 80 9.51 8.62 4.85
CA ASP A 80 10.24 9.00 3.63
C ASP A 80 9.33 8.98 2.39
N ALA A 81 8.42 8.00 2.32
CA ALA A 81 7.42 7.90 1.26
C ALA A 81 6.30 8.96 1.34
N LEU A 82 6.27 9.76 2.42
CA LEU A 82 5.19 10.72 2.67
C LEU A 82 5.39 12.01 1.86
N GLU A 83 4.44 12.33 0.99
CA GLU A 83 4.43 13.62 0.30
C GLU A 83 4.34 14.79 1.30
N PRO A 84 5.03 15.92 1.07
CA PRO A 84 4.91 17.10 1.91
C PRO A 84 3.46 17.61 2.00
N SER A 85 3.03 18.00 3.20
CA SER A 85 1.69 18.54 3.42
C SER A 85 1.50 19.93 2.78
N GLY A 86 2.60 20.63 2.51
CA GLY A 86 2.60 22.05 2.14
C GLY A 86 2.37 22.99 3.32
N VAL A 87 2.29 22.45 4.55
CA VAL A 87 2.24 23.22 5.79
C VAL A 87 3.60 23.11 6.49
N LYS A 88 4.42 24.15 6.34
CA LYS A 88 5.83 24.20 6.80
C LYS A 88 6.08 23.61 8.20
N GLN A 89 5.19 23.87 9.16
CA GLN A 89 5.33 23.40 10.54
C GLN A 89 5.05 21.89 10.69
N ALA A 90 4.14 21.34 9.89
CA ALA A 90 3.89 19.90 9.82
C ALA A 90 5.03 19.17 9.14
N ASP A 91 5.53 19.71 8.03
CA ASP A 91 6.66 19.12 7.29
C ASP A 91 7.93 19.14 8.14
N ALA A 92 8.17 20.23 8.88
CA ALA A 92 9.27 20.31 9.86
C ALA A 92 9.12 19.26 10.97
N TYR A 93 7.90 19.03 11.48
CA TYR A 93 7.64 18.00 12.49
C TYR A 93 7.98 16.60 11.99
N VAL A 94 7.55 16.24 10.77
CA VAL A 94 7.87 14.94 10.15
C VAL A 94 9.37 14.80 9.94
N SER A 95 10.04 15.83 9.41
CA SER A 95 11.49 15.83 9.19
C SER A 95 12.28 15.65 10.49
N ASP A 96 11.89 16.34 11.56
CA ASP A 96 12.54 16.23 12.86
C ASP A 96 12.30 14.86 13.52
N LEU A 97 11.09 14.29 13.36
CA LEU A 97 10.78 12.94 13.81
C LEU A 97 11.63 11.89 13.07
N ALA A 98 11.68 11.96 11.73
CA ALA A 98 12.50 11.06 10.92
C ALA A 98 13.98 11.15 11.31
N ARG A 99 14.52 12.37 11.50
CA ARG A 99 15.90 12.56 11.98
C ARG A 99 16.13 11.92 13.36
N ALA A 100 15.18 12.06 14.28
CA ALA A 100 15.29 11.48 15.61
C ALA A 100 15.23 9.95 15.58
N LEU A 101 14.38 9.37 14.72
CA LEU A 101 14.30 7.93 14.49
C LEU A 101 15.54 7.38 13.79
N GLY A 102 16.14 8.11 12.85
CA GLY A 102 17.41 7.73 12.22
C GLY A 102 18.53 7.61 13.26
N LYS A 103 18.65 8.60 14.17
CA LYS A 103 19.59 8.52 15.29
C LYS A 103 19.32 7.35 16.23
N LEU A 104 18.06 6.96 16.42
CA LEU A 104 17.71 5.79 17.22
C LEU A 104 18.13 4.51 16.50
N ARG A 105 17.80 4.36 15.21
CA ARG A 105 18.21 3.23 14.37
C ARG A 105 19.72 3.01 14.42
N ASP A 106 20.51 4.07 14.25
CA ASP A 106 21.98 4.00 14.25
C ASP A 106 22.57 3.56 15.61
N GLN A 107 21.76 3.53 16.68
CA GLN A 107 22.15 3.07 18.03
C GLN A 107 21.56 1.69 18.40
N LEU A 108 20.69 1.13 17.55
CA LEU A 108 20.13 -0.20 17.74
C LEU A 108 21.04 -1.23 17.06
N PRO A 109 21.07 -2.48 17.55
CA PRO A 109 21.86 -3.51 16.90
C PRO A 109 21.28 -3.79 15.51
N ASP A 110 22.16 -4.05 14.56
CA ASP A 110 21.74 -4.65 13.30
C ASP A 110 21.06 -5.99 13.60
N SER A 111 20.06 -6.35 12.79
CA SER A 111 19.27 -7.58 12.99
C SER A 111 20.12 -8.87 13.00
N GLU A 112 21.36 -8.79 12.52
CA GLU A 112 22.31 -9.90 12.40
C GLU A 112 23.32 -9.98 13.56
N ALA A 113 23.36 -8.98 14.46
CA ALA A 113 24.30 -8.98 15.57
C ALA A 113 23.91 -10.03 16.64
N PRO A 114 24.82 -10.92 17.05
CA PRO A 114 24.53 -11.94 18.07
C PRO A 114 24.35 -11.35 19.48
N GLU A 115 24.85 -10.13 19.72
CA GLU A 115 24.74 -9.46 21.01
C GLU A 115 23.42 -8.70 21.15
N GLN A 116 22.55 -9.18 22.04
CA GLN A 116 21.33 -8.48 22.41
C GLN A 116 21.65 -7.29 23.33
N LEU A 117 21.19 -6.10 22.96
CA LEU A 117 21.21 -4.96 23.87
C LEU A 117 20.32 -5.25 25.10
N PRO A 118 20.78 -4.91 26.32
CA PRO A 118 19.93 -5.00 27.50
C PRO A 118 18.63 -4.19 27.33
N ALA A 119 17.48 -4.75 27.73
CA ALA A 119 16.18 -4.10 27.57
C ALA A 119 16.12 -2.70 28.22
N ALA A 120 16.83 -2.48 29.33
CA ALA A 120 16.97 -1.18 29.97
C ALA A 120 17.67 -0.15 29.07
N ARG A 121 18.68 -0.57 28.31
CA ARG A 121 19.39 0.29 27.35
C ARG A 121 18.46 0.67 26.19
N VAL A 122 17.77 -0.30 25.58
CA VAL A 122 16.80 -0.04 24.51
C VAL A 122 15.70 0.92 24.99
N THR A 123 15.19 0.71 26.21
CA THR A 123 14.19 1.58 26.84
C THR A 123 14.68 3.02 27.00
N ALA A 124 15.94 3.21 27.39
CA ALA A 124 16.56 4.54 27.49
C ALA A 124 16.74 5.21 26.13
N LEU A 125 17.07 4.42 25.09
CA LEU A 125 17.19 4.92 23.70
C LEU A 125 15.85 5.35 23.10
N VAL A 126 14.76 4.66 23.43
CA VAL A 126 13.40 4.97 22.92
C VAL A 126 12.76 6.17 23.62
N GLU A 127 13.10 6.45 24.89
CA GLU A 127 12.46 7.55 25.66
C GLU A 127 12.43 8.90 24.93
N PRO A 128 13.53 9.41 24.31
CA PRO A 128 13.54 10.73 23.67
C PRO A 128 12.61 10.85 22.45
N VAL A 129 12.39 9.75 21.74
CA VAL A 129 11.50 9.73 20.56
C VAL A 129 10.05 9.44 20.92
N SER A 130 9.75 9.10 22.17
CA SER A 130 8.38 8.83 22.63
C SER A 130 7.52 10.11 22.79
N ARG A 131 6.24 9.91 23.12
CA ARG A 131 5.22 10.95 23.39
C ARG A 131 5.00 11.89 22.19
N GLN A 132 4.95 11.31 21.00
CA GLN A 132 4.70 12.00 19.75
C GLN A 132 3.23 12.40 19.59
N GLN A 133 2.27 11.59 20.07
CA GLN A 133 0.85 11.94 19.98
C GLN A 133 0.52 13.31 20.61
N PRO A 134 0.97 13.63 21.85
CA PRO A 134 0.79 14.97 22.42
C PRO A 134 1.50 16.10 21.65
N LYS A 135 2.67 15.82 21.05
CA LYS A 135 3.41 16.81 20.25
C LYS A 135 2.64 17.15 18.97
N LEU A 136 2.18 16.13 18.24
CA LEU A 136 1.36 16.28 17.05
C LEU A 136 0.03 16.98 17.36
N ALA A 137 -0.67 16.60 18.42
CA ALA A 137 -1.91 17.25 18.82
C ALA A 137 -1.74 18.75 19.11
N ARG A 138 -0.61 19.16 19.72
CA ARG A 138 -0.29 20.58 19.96
C ARG A 138 0.03 21.33 18.67
N LEU A 139 0.77 20.69 17.75
CA LEU A 139 1.05 21.25 16.42
C LEU A 139 -0.27 21.53 15.68
N VAL A 140 -1.14 20.53 15.60
CA VAL A 140 -2.44 20.64 14.91
C VAL A 140 -3.32 21.70 15.57
N ALA A 141 -3.37 21.77 16.90
CA ALA A 141 -4.16 22.79 17.60
C ALA A 141 -3.73 24.23 17.24
N ARG A 142 -2.47 24.44 16.87
CA ARG A 142 -1.91 25.75 16.48
C ARG A 142 -1.99 26.03 14.98
N SER A 143 -2.20 25.01 14.16
CA SER A 143 -2.20 25.13 12.69
C SER A 143 -3.62 25.04 12.13
N ARG A 144 -4.22 26.18 11.79
CA ARG A 144 -5.57 26.24 11.20
C ARG A 144 -5.69 25.37 9.94
N ALA A 145 -4.68 25.44 9.07
CA ALA A 145 -4.60 24.68 7.82
C ALA A 145 -4.62 23.15 7.98
N LEU A 146 -4.27 22.61 9.16
CA LEU A 146 -4.25 21.16 9.41
C LEU A 146 -5.47 20.66 10.18
N ARG A 147 -6.16 21.53 10.93
CA ARG A 147 -7.18 21.09 11.89
C ARG A 147 -8.31 20.31 11.25
N ALA A 148 -8.82 20.76 10.10
CA ALA A 148 -9.94 20.11 9.42
C ALA A 148 -9.54 18.71 8.94
N SER A 149 -8.44 18.61 8.17
CA SER A 149 -7.94 17.34 7.64
C SER A 149 -7.55 16.35 8.74
N TYR A 150 -6.85 16.81 9.78
CA TYR A 150 -6.50 15.97 10.94
C TYR A 150 -7.74 15.48 11.69
N HIS A 151 -8.77 16.33 11.84
CA HIS A 151 -10.01 15.93 12.50
C HIS A 151 -10.76 14.86 11.71
N LEU A 152 -10.71 14.91 10.38
CA LEU A 152 -11.38 13.96 9.48
C LEU A 152 -10.59 12.66 9.26
N ALA A 153 -9.28 12.65 9.52
CA ALA A 153 -8.42 11.48 9.34
C ALA A 153 -8.83 10.28 10.23
N PRO A 154 -9.11 9.09 9.65
CA PRO A 154 -9.60 7.91 10.37
C PRO A 154 -8.71 7.40 11.51
N GLY A 155 -7.39 7.46 11.35
CA GLY A 155 -6.37 6.99 12.27
C GLY A 155 -5.99 8.03 13.34
N CYS A 156 -6.44 9.28 13.17
CA CYS A 156 -6.18 10.34 14.14
C CYS A 156 -7.21 10.36 15.27
N ARG A 157 -6.75 10.72 16.48
CA ARG A 157 -7.66 11.01 17.59
C ARG A 157 -8.43 12.31 17.32
N PRO A 158 -9.76 12.34 17.44
CA PRO A 158 -10.54 13.55 17.25
C PRO A 158 -10.06 14.70 18.13
N LEU A 159 -10.04 15.92 17.59
CA LEU A 159 -9.77 17.12 18.37
C LEU A 159 -10.89 17.34 19.38
N LYS A 160 -10.52 17.70 20.62
CA LYS A 160 -11.49 18.05 21.69
C LYS A 160 -12.45 19.17 21.29
N ARG A 161 -11.98 20.08 20.43
CA ARG A 161 -12.78 21.16 19.82
C ARG A 161 -12.65 21.03 18.29
N PRO A 162 -13.58 20.31 17.64
CA PRO A 162 -13.62 20.20 16.20
C PRO A 162 -13.61 21.59 15.54
N PRO A 163 -12.92 21.77 14.40
CA PRO A 163 -13.04 22.99 13.61
C PRO A 163 -14.41 23.03 12.92
N ALA A 164 -14.84 24.22 12.50
CA ALA A 164 -15.90 24.32 11.51
C ALA A 164 -15.40 23.71 10.19
N LEU A 165 -16.25 22.92 9.53
CA LEU A 165 -15.92 22.25 8.27
C LEU A 165 -16.67 22.93 7.13
N SER A 166 -16.01 23.08 5.99
CA SER A 166 -16.60 23.58 4.74
C SER A 166 -17.27 22.47 3.91
N THR A 167 -17.44 21.29 4.49
CA THR A 167 -17.94 20.07 3.86
C THR A 167 -19.00 19.44 4.75
N SER A 168 -19.88 18.64 4.15
CA SER A 168 -20.84 17.81 4.86
C SER A 168 -20.26 16.49 5.38
N ALA A 169 -19.02 16.16 5.03
CA ALA A 169 -18.32 15.00 5.55
C ALA A 169 -18.10 15.09 7.06
N THR A 170 -18.35 13.98 7.74
CA THR A 170 -17.95 13.77 9.14
C THR A 170 -16.80 12.78 9.20
N ARG A 171 -16.07 12.77 10.32
CA ARG A 171 -14.99 11.79 10.53
C ARG A 171 -15.47 10.35 10.40
N ASP A 172 -16.67 10.04 10.91
CA ASP A 172 -17.21 8.68 10.86
C ASP A 172 -17.57 8.27 9.42
N LEU A 173 -18.07 9.22 8.60
CA LEU A 173 -18.30 8.98 7.17
C LEU A 173 -16.99 8.81 6.40
N VAL A 174 -15.96 9.60 6.69
CA VAL A 174 -14.63 9.45 6.05
C VAL A 174 -14.01 8.11 6.42
N ARG A 175 -14.07 7.70 7.70
CA ARG A 175 -13.61 6.38 8.14
C ARG A 175 -14.39 5.25 7.47
N TRP A 176 -15.72 5.40 7.35
CA TRP A 176 -16.56 4.44 6.65
C TRP A 176 -16.11 4.31 5.19
N ALA A 177 -16.02 5.42 4.45
CA ALA A 177 -15.65 5.42 3.04
C ALA A 177 -14.25 4.83 2.82
N ASP A 178 -13.27 5.27 3.61
CA ASP A 178 -11.89 4.79 3.55
C ASP A 178 -11.80 3.27 3.78
N THR A 179 -12.53 2.75 4.77
CA THR A 179 -12.54 1.31 5.06
C THR A 179 -13.23 0.52 3.95
N LEU A 180 -14.36 1.01 3.43
CA LEU A 180 -15.08 0.33 2.35
C LEU A 180 -14.26 0.31 1.06
N CYS A 181 -13.62 1.43 0.69
CA CYS A 181 -12.71 1.48 -0.47
C CYS A 181 -11.57 0.47 -0.34
N ALA A 182 -10.89 0.48 0.81
CA ALA A 182 -9.81 -0.46 1.07
C ALA A 182 -10.28 -1.91 1.05
N THR A 183 -11.44 -2.23 1.64
CA THR A 183 -11.98 -3.60 1.58
C THR A 183 -12.33 -4.01 0.16
N THR A 184 -12.97 -3.13 -0.63
CA THR A 184 -13.31 -3.45 -2.02
C THR A 184 -12.07 -3.62 -2.89
N GLU A 185 -11.02 -2.83 -2.67
CA GLU A 185 -9.74 -2.95 -3.36
C GLU A 185 -8.99 -4.22 -2.94
N SER A 186 -8.90 -4.51 -1.64
CA SER A 186 -8.33 -5.76 -1.13
C SER A 186 -9.01 -6.97 -1.78
N ILE A 187 -10.35 -7.03 -1.79
CA ILE A 187 -11.09 -8.13 -2.43
C ILE A 187 -10.77 -8.23 -3.93
N ALA A 188 -10.72 -7.10 -4.65
CA ALA A 188 -10.45 -7.07 -6.09
C ALA A 188 -9.00 -7.45 -6.44
N THR A 189 -8.07 -7.31 -5.50
CA THR A 189 -6.63 -7.62 -5.67
C THR A 189 -6.23 -8.94 -5.04
N LEU A 190 -7.16 -9.70 -4.47
CA LEU A 190 -6.87 -11.02 -3.94
C LEU A 190 -6.33 -11.92 -5.04
N PRO A 191 -5.26 -12.69 -4.76
CA PRO A 191 -4.68 -13.56 -5.76
C PRO A 191 -5.67 -14.64 -6.20
N GLU A 192 -5.56 -15.06 -7.45
CA GLU A 192 -6.23 -16.26 -7.92
C GLU A 192 -5.50 -17.52 -7.41
N PRO A 193 -6.22 -18.65 -7.22
CA PRO A 193 -5.63 -19.86 -6.70
C PRO A 193 -4.77 -20.54 -7.76
N GLY A 194 -3.46 -20.47 -7.59
CA GLY A 194 -2.48 -21.18 -8.40
C GLY A 194 -2.13 -20.43 -9.67
N ASP A 195 -0.85 -20.11 -9.81
CA ASP A 195 -0.27 -19.48 -10.99
C ASP A 195 -0.12 -20.51 -12.13
N ASP A 196 -0.32 -20.10 -13.39
CA ASP A 196 -0.08 -20.95 -14.56
C ASP A 196 1.37 -21.46 -14.62
N LEU A 197 2.32 -20.73 -14.04
CA LEU A 197 3.70 -21.16 -13.86
C LEU A 197 3.82 -22.47 -13.08
N LEU A 198 2.92 -22.77 -12.16
CA LEU A 198 2.94 -24.01 -11.38
C LEU A 198 2.64 -25.25 -12.24
N LYS A 199 2.18 -25.07 -13.49
CA LYS A 199 2.03 -26.16 -14.47
C LYS A 199 3.35 -26.51 -15.16
N ASP A 200 4.35 -25.62 -15.14
CA ASP A 200 5.68 -25.91 -15.67
C ASP A 200 6.38 -26.93 -14.75
N PRO A 201 6.98 -28.01 -15.29
CA PRO A 201 7.65 -29.04 -14.48
C PRO A 201 8.69 -28.50 -13.50
N ARG A 202 9.31 -27.35 -13.78
CA ARG A 202 10.32 -26.71 -12.92
C ARG A 202 9.72 -26.10 -11.65
N PHE A 203 8.42 -25.78 -11.66
CA PHE A 203 7.71 -25.19 -10.51
C PHE A 203 6.68 -26.13 -9.90
N ALA A 204 6.25 -27.17 -10.62
CA ALA A 204 5.18 -28.08 -10.20
C ALA A 204 5.37 -28.70 -8.80
N GLN A 205 6.62 -28.92 -8.38
CA GLN A 205 6.93 -29.45 -7.05
C GLN A 205 6.55 -28.52 -5.89
N PHE A 206 6.36 -27.22 -6.16
CA PHE A 206 5.98 -26.22 -5.16
C PHE A 206 4.46 -25.99 -5.09
N GLU A 207 3.67 -26.60 -5.98
CA GLU A 207 2.25 -26.29 -6.10
C GLU A 207 1.45 -26.58 -4.82
N SER A 208 1.75 -27.66 -4.10
CA SER A 208 1.07 -27.98 -2.83
C SER A 208 1.36 -26.93 -1.75
N MET A 209 2.61 -26.47 -1.65
CA MET A 209 3.03 -25.42 -0.74
C MET A 209 2.34 -24.10 -1.10
N GLU A 210 2.32 -23.74 -2.38
CA GLU A 210 1.72 -22.49 -2.85
C GLU A 210 0.20 -22.45 -2.62
N LEU A 211 -0.51 -23.54 -2.89
CA LEU A 211 -1.95 -23.63 -2.60
C LEU A 211 -2.23 -23.60 -1.09
N SER A 212 -1.37 -24.18 -0.27
CA SER A 212 -1.50 -24.14 1.19
C SER A 212 -1.26 -22.71 1.72
N ASN A 213 -0.22 -22.03 1.21
CA ASN A 213 0.07 -20.63 1.52
C ASN A 213 -1.09 -19.72 1.10
N TYR A 214 -1.62 -19.92 -0.11
CA TYR A 214 -2.79 -19.21 -0.61
C TYR A 214 -3.99 -19.33 0.34
N LEU A 215 -4.36 -20.55 0.72
CA LEU A 215 -5.49 -20.79 1.63
C LEU A 215 -5.27 -20.14 3.00
N SER A 216 -4.05 -20.22 3.54
CA SER A 216 -3.72 -19.59 4.81
C SER A 216 -3.81 -18.07 4.73
N SER A 217 -3.17 -17.45 3.73
CA SER A 217 -3.19 -16.00 3.53
C SER A 217 -4.61 -15.49 3.31
N LEU A 218 -5.40 -16.16 2.47
CA LEU A 218 -6.78 -15.79 2.20
C LEU A 218 -7.65 -15.86 3.46
N THR A 219 -7.43 -16.85 4.33
CA THR A 219 -8.17 -16.97 5.60
C THR A 219 -7.87 -15.80 6.53
N SER A 220 -6.58 -15.45 6.69
CA SER A 220 -6.17 -14.29 7.48
C SER A 220 -6.69 -12.97 6.90
N GLU A 221 -6.66 -12.81 5.58
CA GLU A 221 -7.14 -11.61 4.90
C GLU A 221 -8.65 -11.45 5.09
N VAL A 222 -9.45 -12.49 4.83
CA VAL A 222 -10.91 -12.45 5.03
C VAL A 222 -11.27 -12.16 6.49
N GLU A 223 -10.52 -12.69 7.45
CA GLU A 223 -10.68 -12.36 8.87
C GLU A 223 -10.41 -10.88 9.15
N SER A 224 -9.27 -10.36 8.68
CA SER A 224 -8.90 -8.95 8.86
C SER A 224 -9.93 -7.99 8.24
N LEU A 225 -10.42 -8.30 7.03
CA LEU A 225 -11.46 -7.53 6.35
C LEU A 225 -12.80 -7.58 7.12
N THR A 226 -13.16 -8.76 7.65
CA THR A 226 -14.38 -8.93 8.46
C THR A 226 -14.33 -8.07 9.73
N GLU A 227 -13.21 -8.09 10.45
CA GLU A 227 -13.02 -7.29 11.67
C GLU A 227 -13.09 -5.79 11.37
N SER A 228 -12.38 -5.35 10.31
CA SER A 228 -12.35 -3.95 9.90
C SER A 228 -13.74 -3.39 9.61
N LEU A 229 -14.63 -4.16 8.96
CA LEU A 229 -16.00 -3.74 8.68
C LEU A 229 -16.95 -3.83 9.89
N ALA A 230 -16.73 -4.83 10.76
CA ALA A 230 -17.57 -5.06 11.94
C ALA A 230 -17.51 -3.86 12.90
N ASP A 231 -16.33 -3.23 13.01
CA ASP A 231 -16.08 -2.08 13.89
C ASP A 231 -16.56 -0.74 13.34
N LEU A 232 -17.10 -0.70 12.12
CA LEU A 232 -17.60 0.54 11.54
C LEU A 232 -18.92 0.96 12.20
N PRO A 233 -19.08 2.25 12.57
CA PRO A 233 -20.36 2.77 13.00
C PRO A 233 -21.35 2.81 11.82
N ARG A 234 -22.65 2.82 12.14
CA ARG A 234 -23.70 3.13 11.15
C ARG A 234 -23.61 4.57 10.70
N THR A 235 -23.77 4.81 9.41
CA THR A 235 -23.71 6.11 8.75
C THR A 235 -25.01 6.89 8.85
N ARG A 236 -26.13 6.22 9.15
CA ARG A 236 -27.51 6.73 9.07
C ARG A 236 -27.96 7.02 7.62
N ILE A 237 -27.22 6.54 6.64
CA ILE A 237 -27.63 6.48 5.23
C ILE A 237 -27.99 5.02 4.96
N ALA A 238 -29.29 4.73 4.78
CA ALA A 238 -29.81 3.37 4.76
C ALA A 238 -29.11 2.49 3.71
N GLU A 239 -28.89 3.02 2.52
CA GLU A 239 -28.24 2.33 1.40
C GLU A 239 -26.76 2.05 1.67
N ALA A 240 -26.05 2.94 2.38
CA ALA A 240 -24.66 2.73 2.77
C ALA A 240 -24.54 1.69 3.90
N ASP A 241 -25.46 1.75 4.87
CA ASP A 241 -25.50 0.77 5.95
C ASP A 241 -25.87 -0.63 5.44
N ALA A 242 -26.76 -0.72 4.44
CA ALA A 242 -27.09 -1.96 3.73
C ALA A 242 -25.87 -2.49 2.96
N TYR A 243 -25.22 -1.65 2.15
CA TYR A 243 -24.01 -2.04 1.40
C TYR A 243 -22.93 -2.63 2.30
N ARG A 244 -22.63 -1.98 3.43
CA ARG A 244 -21.68 -2.49 4.43
C ARG A 244 -22.15 -3.82 5.03
N SER A 245 -23.44 -3.92 5.36
CA SER A 245 -24.02 -5.14 5.95
C SER A 245 -23.91 -6.33 5.00
N ASP A 246 -24.21 -6.12 3.72
CA ASP A 246 -24.13 -7.15 2.69
C ASP A 246 -22.69 -7.62 2.48
N LEU A 247 -21.75 -6.67 2.39
CA LEU A 247 -20.32 -6.98 2.29
C LEU A 247 -19.79 -7.77 3.50
N LEU A 248 -20.16 -7.35 4.71
CA LEU A 248 -19.79 -8.04 5.95
C LEU A 248 -20.42 -9.43 6.05
N SER A 249 -21.68 -9.58 5.61
CA SER A 249 -22.35 -10.88 5.54
C SER A 249 -21.66 -11.81 4.54
N GLY A 250 -21.33 -11.29 3.35
CA GLY A 250 -20.59 -12.02 2.32
C GLY A 250 -19.23 -12.50 2.83
N LEU A 251 -18.45 -11.64 3.50
CA LEU A 251 -17.16 -12.03 4.09
C LEU A 251 -17.31 -13.11 5.18
N ARG A 252 -18.34 -13.03 6.02
CA ARG A 252 -18.61 -14.06 7.05
C ARG A 252 -19.01 -15.39 6.42
N GLU A 253 -19.81 -15.36 5.36
CA GLU A 253 -20.17 -16.55 4.59
C GLU A 253 -18.94 -17.16 3.90
N ALA A 254 -18.10 -16.31 3.29
CA ALA A 254 -16.84 -16.74 2.70
C ALA A 254 -15.96 -17.40 3.76
N ARG A 255 -15.74 -16.75 4.91
CA ARG A 255 -15.00 -17.30 6.06
C ARG A 255 -15.54 -18.66 6.50
N ALA A 256 -16.87 -18.82 6.56
CA ALA A 256 -17.48 -20.09 6.96
C ALA A 256 -17.23 -21.23 5.96
N ARG A 257 -16.93 -20.91 4.70
CA ARG A 257 -16.57 -21.86 3.63
C ARG A 257 -15.07 -22.12 3.52
N LEU A 258 -14.22 -21.29 4.14
CA LEU A 258 -12.78 -21.51 4.16
C LEU A 258 -12.39 -22.66 5.09
N PRO A 259 -11.33 -23.41 4.76
CA PRO A 259 -10.81 -24.45 5.65
C PRO A 259 -10.34 -23.80 6.97
N ARG A 260 -10.90 -24.24 8.10
CA ARG A 260 -10.53 -23.74 9.44
C ARG A 260 -9.13 -24.15 9.86
N ASP A 261 -8.74 -25.36 9.44
CA ASP A 261 -7.46 -25.97 9.76
C ASP A 261 -6.62 -26.09 8.48
N ALA A 262 -6.38 -24.96 7.79
CA ALA A 262 -5.37 -24.95 6.74
C ALA A 262 -4.06 -25.44 7.37
N PRO A 263 -3.49 -26.58 6.93
CA PRO A 263 -2.35 -27.19 7.60
C PRO A 263 -1.09 -26.38 7.28
N MET A 264 -0.94 -25.22 7.94
CA MET A 264 0.20 -24.33 7.79
C MET A 264 1.53 -25.08 8.02
N PHE A 265 1.52 -26.09 8.90
CA PHE A 265 2.69 -26.89 9.25
C PHE A 265 2.78 -28.25 8.54
N SER A 266 1.80 -28.60 7.69
CA SER A 266 1.84 -29.85 6.95
C SER A 266 1.19 -29.74 5.57
N PRO A 267 1.75 -28.92 4.66
CA PRO A 267 1.21 -28.76 3.31
C PRO A 267 1.19 -30.09 2.51
N PHE A 268 1.98 -31.07 2.95
CA PHE A 268 2.07 -32.40 2.35
C PHE A 268 1.04 -33.40 2.90
N SER A 269 0.32 -33.08 3.98
CA SER A 269 -0.69 -33.98 4.55
C SER A 269 -1.99 -34.05 3.73
N VAL A 270 -2.26 -33.03 2.92
CA VAL A 270 -3.45 -32.94 2.07
C VAL A 270 -3.07 -33.25 0.64
N PRO A 271 -3.76 -34.20 -0.03
CA PRO A 271 -3.51 -34.50 -1.43
C PRO A 271 -3.66 -33.26 -2.32
N LEU A 272 -2.75 -33.08 -3.29
CA LEU A 272 -2.74 -31.90 -4.18
C LEU A 272 -4.08 -31.66 -4.89
N GLY A 273 -4.79 -32.71 -5.30
CA GLY A 273 -6.13 -32.60 -5.90
C GLY A 273 -7.18 -31.98 -4.97
N GLN A 274 -7.07 -32.26 -3.66
CA GLN A 274 -7.93 -31.67 -2.64
C GLN A 274 -7.55 -30.20 -2.39
N LEU A 275 -6.25 -29.87 -2.30
CA LEU A 275 -5.78 -28.48 -2.18
C LEU A 275 -6.28 -27.61 -3.34
N ARG A 276 -6.14 -28.09 -4.58
CA ARG A 276 -6.66 -27.40 -5.78
C ARG A 276 -8.18 -27.15 -5.69
N THR A 277 -8.92 -28.13 -5.19
CA THR A 277 -10.38 -28.03 -5.06
C THR A 277 -10.78 -27.02 -3.98
N GLN A 278 -10.11 -27.08 -2.82
CA GLN A 278 -10.32 -26.13 -1.72
C GLN A 278 -9.94 -24.71 -2.13
N ALA A 279 -8.80 -24.51 -2.78
CA ALA A 279 -8.36 -23.20 -3.24
C ALA A 279 -9.36 -22.57 -4.24
N ARG A 280 -9.84 -23.36 -5.22
CA ARG A 280 -10.90 -22.89 -6.14
C ARG A 280 -12.22 -22.58 -5.44
N GLN A 281 -12.60 -23.37 -4.44
CA GLN A 281 -13.81 -23.10 -3.67
C GLN A 281 -13.68 -21.82 -2.85
N ALA A 282 -12.52 -21.62 -2.23
CA ALA A 282 -12.19 -20.43 -1.46
C ALA A 282 -12.21 -19.17 -2.33
N ALA A 283 -11.53 -19.20 -3.49
CA ALA A 283 -11.54 -18.12 -4.46
C ALA A 283 -12.96 -17.74 -4.89
N ARG A 284 -13.80 -18.72 -5.27
CA ARG A 284 -15.20 -18.48 -5.63
C ARG A 284 -16.02 -17.89 -4.47
N ALA A 285 -15.77 -18.36 -3.25
CA ALA A 285 -16.49 -17.86 -2.08
C ALA A 285 -16.17 -16.37 -1.84
N VAL A 286 -14.91 -15.96 -2.04
CA VAL A 286 -14.51 -14.56 -1.87
C VAL A 286 -14.90 -13.69 -3.05
N ALA A 287 -14.81 -14.19 -4.28
CA ALA A 287 -15.28 -13.47 -5.47
C ALA A 287 -16.78 -13.13 -5.41
N ALA A 288 -17.57 -13.94 -4.70
CA ALA A 288 -19.01 -13.71 -4.49
C ALA A 288 -19.33 -12.67 -3.39
N VAL A 289 -18.33 -12.12 -2.69
CA VAL A 289 -18.52 -11.18 -1.57
C VAL A 289 -18.97 -9.80 -2.05
N VAL A 290 -18.54 -9.36 -3.23
CA VAL A 290 -18.84 -8.02 -3.73
C VAL A 290 -20.35 -7.91 -4.00
N PRO A 291 -21.06 -6.94 -3.38
CA PRO A 291 -22.49 -6.79 -3.58
C PRO A 291 -22.85 -6.61 -5.07
N ALA A 292 -23.78 -7.44 -5.56
CA ALA A 292 -24.19 -7.38 -6.96
C ALA A 292 -24.94 -6.07 -7.27
N GLY A 293 -24.60 -5.43 -8.39
CA GLY A 293 -25.39 -4.34 -8.97
C GLY A 293 -25.25 -2.96 -8.31
N GLN A 294 -24.42 -2.81 -7.27
CA GLN A 294 -24.18 -1.53 -6.62
C GLN A 294 -22.68 -1.31 -6.44
N ASP A 295 -22.11 -0.40 -7.21
CA ASP A 295 -20.72 0.03 -7.02
C ASP A 295 -20.65 1.10 -5.92
N LEU A 296 -19.60 1.04 -5.10
CA LEU A 296 -19.36 2.01 -4.02
C LEU A 296 -19.29 3.47 -4.53
N PRO A 297 -18.64 3.78 -5.68
CA PRO A 297 -18.66 5.13 -6.25
C PRO A 297 -20.07 5.62 -6.62
N GLY A 298 -20.88 4.77 -7.27
CA GLY A 298 -22.26 5.09 -7.61
C GLY A 298 -23.12 5.34 -6.38
N LEU A 299 -22.92 4.57 -5.30
CA LEU A 299 -23.55 4.83 -4.00
C LEU A 299 -23.13 6.19 -3.41
N ALA A 300 -21.83 6.50 -3.40
CA ALA A 300 -21.33 7.77 -2.86
C ALA A 300 -21.95 8.98 -3.57
N ARG A 301 -22.02 8.97 -4.92
CA ARG A 301 -22.60 10.05 -5.72
C ARG A 301 -24.06 10.38 -5.40
N ARG A 302 -24.84 9.42 -4.89
CA ARG A 302 -26.26 9.63 -4.56
C ARG A 302 -26.50 10.37 -3.25
N HIS A 303 -25.50 10.44 -2.38
CA HIS A 303 -25.64 11.07 -1.06
C HIS A 303 -24.52 12.12 -0.86
N PRO A 304 -24.83 13.42 -0.83
CA PRO A 304 -23.81 14.47 -0.80
C PRO A 304 -22.76 14.33 0.32
N ALA A 305 -23.19 14.00 1.54
CA ALA A 305 -22.26 13.79 2.66
C ALA A 305 -21.36 12.56 2.48
N LEU A 306 -21.82 11.56 1.74
CA LEU A 306 -21.03 10.38 1.42
C LEU A 306 -20.07 10.66 0.26
N ALA A 307 -20.50 11.42 -0.75
CA ALA A 307 -19.63 11.89 -1.84
C ALA A 307 -18.44 12.69 -1.27
N ASP A 308 -18.73 13.70 -0.44
CA ASP A 308 -17.70 14.49 0.26
C ASP A 308 -16.74 13.60 1.07
N ALA A 309 -17.28 12.62 1.81
CA ALA A 309 -16.47 11.72 2.62
C ALA A 309 -15.61 10.78 1.77
N TYR A 310 -16.13 10.29 0.64
CA TYR A 310 -15.44 9.44 -0.33
C TYR A 310 -14.31 10.22 -1.04
N ASP A 311 -14.55 11.48 -1.39
CA ASP A 311 -13.53 12.34 -1.97
C ASP A 311 -12.43 12.69 -0.97
N LEU A 312 -12.72 12.73 0.34
CA LEU A 312 -11.72 12.99 1.39
C LEU A 312 -11.02 11.73 1.93
N ALA A 313 -11.58 10.54 1.72
CA ALA A 313 -11.04 9.28 2.21
C ALA A 313 -9.70 8.92 1.54
N PRO A 314 -8.63 8.62 2.33
CA PRO A 314 -7.29 8.35 1.80
C PRO A 314 -7.22 7.24 0.74
N ARG A 315 -7.92 6.12 0.95
CA ARG A 315 -7.86 4.92 0.10
C ARG A 315 -8.94 4.85 -0.98
N CYS A 316 -9.73 5.91 -1.16
CA CYS A 316 -10.71 5.97 -2.24
C CYS A 316 -10.10 6.62 -3.49
N VAL A 317 -10.58 6.23 -4.67
CA VAL A 317 -10.29 6.96 -5.93
C VAL A 317 -11.21 8.19 -6.00
N SER A 318 -10.85 9.26 -6.70
CA SER A 318 -11.73 10.45 -6.77
C SER A 318 -12.92 10.13 -7.67
N LEU A 319 -14.11 10.61 -7.31
CA LEU A 319 -15.31 10.38 -8.12
C LEU A 319 -15.21 10.99 -9.53
N ASP A 320 -14.36 12.00 -9.69
CA ASP A 320 -14.10 12.71 -10.94
C ASP A 320 -12.79 12.27 -11.63
N ALA A 321 -12.01 11.38 -11.01
CA ALA A 321 -10.79 10.89 -11.64
C ALA A 321 -11.19 10.07 -12.89
N PRO A 322 -10.61 10.39 -14.07
CA PRO A 322 -10.72 9.47 -15.20
C PRO A 322 -10.19 8.11 -14.76
N SER A 323 -10.83 7.03 -15.22
CA SER A 323 -10.33 5.67 -14.99
C SER A 323 -8.95 5.58 -15.63
N SER A 324 -7.91 5.77 -14.82
CA SER A 324 -6.54 5.70 -15.27
C SER A 324 -6.27 4.27 -15.67
N ALA A 325 -6.06 4.04 -16.97
CA ALA A 325 -5.48 2.79 -17.44
C ALA A 325 -4.19 2.54 -16.65
N PRO A 326 -3.91 1.28 -16.25
CA PRO A 326 -2.71 0.98 -15.50
C PRO A 326 -1.49 1.56 -16.22
N PRO A 327 -0.57 2.24 -15.50
CA PRO A 327 0.59 2.84 -16.13
C PRO A 327 1.35 1.76 -16.90
N THR A 328 1.55 1.98 -18.20
CA THR A 328 2.41 1.12 -19.01
C THR A 328 3.85 1.41 -18.61
N THR A 329 4.32 0.73 -17.57
CA THR A 329 5.72 0.83 -17.15
C THR A 329 6.58 0.15 -18.22
N THR A 330 7.30 0.95 -19.01
CA THR A 330 8.33 0.42 -19.89
C THR A 330 9.48 -0.09 -19.04
N LEU A 331 9.86 -1.36 -19.20
CA LEU A 331 11.01 -1.91 -18.50
C LEU A 331 12.30 -1.22 -18.96
N PRO A 332 13.24 -0.93 -18.04
CA PRO A 332 14.58 -0.51 -18.43
C PRO A 332 15.26 -1.62 -19.24
N SER A 333 16.24 -1.24 -20.06
CA SER A 333 17.07 -2.23 -20.73
C SER A 333 18.01 -2.90 -19.72
N ALA A 334 18.03 -4.24 -19.71
CA ALA A 334 19.02 -5.01 -18.97
C ALA A 334 20.39 -4.93 -19.65
N ARG A 335 21.48 -4.75 -18.88
CA ARG A 335 22.86 -4.65 -19.39
C ARG A 335 23.23 -5.82 -20.31
N ASP A 336 22.87 -7.03 -19.90
CA ASP A 336 23.16 -8.26 -20.65
C ASP A 336 21.97 -8.70 -21.51
N GLY A 337 20.89 -7.91 -21.55
CA GLY A 337 19.67 -8.24 -22.27
C GLY A 337 19.10 -9.58 -21.82
N ARG A 338 18.84 -10.50 -22.76
CA ARG A 338 18.38 -11.87 -22.48
C ARG A 338 19.53 -12.90 -22.43
N LYS A 339 20.79 -12.46 -22.38
CA LYS A 339 21.97 -13.34 -22.44
C LYS A 339 22.26 -13.98 -21.08
N ILE A 340 21.50 -15.01 -20.74
CA ILE A 340 21.60 -15.70 -19.44
C ILE A 340 23.00 -16.25 -19.13
N ALA A 341 23.78 -16.61 -20.16
CA ALA A 341 25.17 -17.06 -20.00
C ALA A 341 26.09 -16.01 -19.38
N ALA A 342 25.73 -14.72 -19.40
CA ALA A 342 26.47 -13.66 -18.73
C ALA A 342 26.53 -13.85 -17.21
N CYS A 343 25.60 -14.61 -16.61
CA CYS A 343 25.52 -14.79 -15.15
C CYS A 343 26.44 -15.89 -14.59
N GLN A 344 27.19 -16.60 -15.45
CA GLN A 344 28.00 -17.75 -15.04
C GLN A 344 29.10 -17.37 -14.03
N ASP A 345 29.66 -16.17 -14.15
CA ASP A 345 30.70 -15.63 -13.30
C ASP A 345 30.17 -15.05 -11.97
N GLY A 346 28.87 -15.16 -11.71
CA GLY A 346 28.27 -14.64 -10.49
C GLY A 346 27.84 -13.18 -10.55
N THR A 347 27.97 -12.45 -11.66
CA THR A 347 27.42 -11.08 -11.76
C THR A 347 26.86 -10.77 -13.14
N CYS A 348 25.57 -10.45 -13.23
CA CYS A 348 24.94 -10.04 -14.48
C CYS A 348 23.70 -9.17 -14.23
N GLN A 349 23.17 -8.57 -15.28
CA GLN A 349 21.83 -7.98 -15.30
C GLN A 349 21.06 -8.48 -16.52
N ILE A 350 20.00 -9.26 -16.28
CA ILE A 350 19.24 -9.95 -17.33
C ILE A 350 17.76 -9.55 -17.34
N ALA A 351 17.15 -9.65 -18.52
CA ALA A 351 15.71 -9.51 -18.72
C ALA A 351 15.05 -10.90 -18.84
N VAL A 352 14.03 -11.13 -18.03
CA VAL A 352 13.24 -12.39 -17.99
C VAL A 352 11.82 -12.08 -18.44
N SER A 353 11.28 -12.89 -19.36
CA SER A 353 9.90 -12.74 -19.86
C SER A 353 9.20 -14.07 -20.13
N ALA A 354 9.92 -15.17 -19.90
CA ALA A 354 9.45 -16.54 -19.96
C ALA A 354 10.31 -17.36 -19.01
N PRO A 355 9.83 -18.51 -18.51
CA PRO A 355 10.60 -19.30 -17.55
C PRO A 355 11.93 -19.78 -18.12
N VAL A 356 13.04 -19.41 -17.49
CA VAL A 356 14.40 -19.63 -17.99
C VAL A 356 15.34 -20.14 -16.90
N ASP A 357 16.28 -20.99 -17.28
CA ASP A 357 17.27 -21.53 -16.35
C ASP A 357 18.56 -20.72 -16.41
N VAL A 358 19.01 -20.25 -15.25
CA VAL A 358 20.20 -19.42 -15.05
C VAL A 358 21.23 -20.24 -14.30
N SER A 359 22.43 -20.36 -14.86
CA SER A 359 23.58 -20.99 -14.19
C SER A 359 24.48 -19.91 -13.61
N ILE A 360 24.73 -19.99 -12.31
CA ILE A 360 25.50 -19.00 -11.54
C ILE A 360 26.48 -19.80 -10.67
N ARG A 361 27.80 -19.67 -10.92
CA ARG A 361 28.83 -20.40 -10.16
C ARG A 361 28.55 -21.91 -10.05
N GLY A 362 28.06 -22.51 -11.13
CA GLY A 362 27.72 -23.94 -11.19
C GLY A 362 26.37 -24.32 -10.57
N SER A 363 25.72 -23.42 -9.83
CA SER A 363 24.36 -23.61 -9.31
C SER A 363 23.31 -23.26 -10.38
N ARG A 364 22.22 -24.02 -10.43
CA ARG A 364 21.11 -23.81 -11.38
C ARG A 364 19.91 -23.22 -10.67
N PHE A 365 19.39 -22.15 -11.24
CA PHE A 365 18.17 -21.47 -10.83
C PHE A 365 17.19 -21.46 -12.00
N THR A 366 15.89 -21.52 -11.74
CA THR A 366 14.87 -21.20 -12.74
C THR A 366 14.19 -19.91 -12.33
N THR A 367 14.12 -18.95 -13.24
CA THR A 367 13.46 -17.66 -13.03
C THR A 367 12.28 -17.53 -13.98
N ALA A 368 11.18 -16.99 -13.49
CA ALA A 368 9.98 -16.71 -14.28
C ALA A 368 9.29 -15.44 -13.77
N VAL A 369 8.39 -14.87 -14.58
CA VAL A 369 7.58 -13.71 -14.21
C VAL A 369 6.14 -13.99 -14.58
N SER A 370 5.23 -13.75 -13.63
CA SER A 370 3.79 -13.86 -13.81
C SER A 370 3.09 -12.87 -12.89
N ASP A 371 2.09 -12.17 -13.41
CA ASP A 371 1.34 -11.10 -12.75
C ASP A 371 2.20 -10.09 -11.98
N GLY A 372 3.37 -9.74 -12.53
CA GLY A 372 4.30 -8.79 -11.91
C GLY A 372 5.15 -9.36 -10.76
N THR A 373 4.96 -10.63 -10.43
CA THR A 373 5.75 -11.37 -9.44
C THR A 373 6.87 -12.14 -10.13
N VAL A 374 8.09 -11.99 -9.62
CA VAL A 374 9.25 -12.78 -10.03
C VAL A 374 9.32 -14.04 -9.18
N TRP A 375 9.33 -15.19 -9.85
CA TRP A 375 9.47 -16.51 -9.24
C TRP A 375 10.89 -17.01 -9.47
N ILE A 376 11.59 -17.35 -8.40
CA ILE A 376 12.95 -17.87 -8.45
C ILE A 376 12.97 -19.18 -7.68
N VAL A 377 13.33 -20.26 -8.36
CA VAL A 377 13.48 -21.57 -7.73
C VAL A 377 14.91 -22.07 -7.88
N ASN A 378 15.35 -22.80 -6.87
CA ASN A 378 16.48 -23.71 -6.98
C ASN A 378 16.07 -25.06 -6.36
N GLY A 379 16.93 -26.06 -6.44
CA GLY A 379 16.64 -27.39 -5.85
C GLY A 379 16.32 -27.37 -4.35
N SER A 380 16.56 -26.27 -3.64
CA SER A 380 16.29 -26.11 -2.20
C SER A 380 15.03 -25.31 -1.85
N GLY A 381 14.43 -24.57 -2.79
CA GLY A 381 13.29 -23.72 -2.46
C GLY A 381 12.79 -22.82 -3.57
N LEU A 382 11.73 -22.08 -3.24
CA LEU A 382 11.06 -21.08 -4.08
C LEU A 382 11.04 -19.74 -3.31
N ILE A 383 11.39 -18.66 -3.99
CA ILE A 383 11.19 -17.29 -3.51
C ILE A 383 10.35 -16.52 -4.53
N ARG A 384 9.38 -15.75 -4.04
CA ARG A 384 8.52 -14.86 -4.83
C ARG A 384 8.81 -13.41 -4.45
N LEU A 385 8.98 -12.55 -5.45
CA LEU A 385 9.18 -11.12 -5.25
C LEU A 385 8.13 -10.35 -6.05
N SER A 386 7.20 -9.71 -5.35
CA SER A 386 6.21 -8.81 -5.96
C SER A 386 6.76 -7.39 -5.93
N GLY A 387 7.11 -6.86 -7.10
CA GLY A 387 7.76 -5.54 -7.22
C GLY A 387 9.26 -5.55 -6.90
N PRO A 388 9.84 -4.37 -6.58
CA PRO A 388 11.26 -4.25 -6.21
C PRO A 388 11.56 -5.05 -4.94
N GLY A 389 12.66 -5.79 -4.94
CA GLY A 389 13.05 -6.61 -3.79
C GLY A 389 14.25 -7.47 -4.08
N THR A 390 14.71 -8.20 -3.06
CA THR A 390 15.90 -9.05 -3.14
C THR A 390 15.61 -10.44 -2.60
N ALA A 391 15.94 -11.47 -3.40
CA ALA A 391 15.95 -12.87 -3.00
C ALA A 391 17.38 -13.33 -2.79
N ARG A 392 17.60 -14.17 -1.77
CA ARG A 392 18.91 -14.72 -1.43
C ARG A 392 18.84 -16.23 -1.32
N PHE A 393 19.77 -16.93 -1.96
CA PHE A 393 19.90 -18.38 -1.91
C PHE A 393 21.31 -18.76 -1.49
N GLY A 394 21.45 -19.47 -0.38
CA GLY A 394 22.72 -20.08 0.00
C GLY A 394 23.01 -21.29 -0.89
N THR A 395 24.20 -21.34 -1.48
CA THR A 395 24.68 -22.45 -2.33
C THR A 395 25.88 -23.17 -1.73
N GLY A 396 25.94 -23.26 -0.40
CA GLY A 396 27.08 -23.77 0.35
C GLY A 396 27.94 -22.64 0.87
N GLU A 397 29.06 -22.36 0.20
CA GLU A 397 30.04 -21.33 0.61
C GLU A 397 29.70 -19.91 0.11
N GLU A 398 28.76 -19.78 -0.83
CA GLU A 398 28.37 -18.51 -1.44
C GLU A 398 26.88 -18.25 -1.26
N THR A 399 26.49 -16.97 -1.32
CA THR A 399 25.09 -16.57 -1.43
C THR A 399 24.82 -15.94 -2.78
N VAL A 400 23.87 -16.50 -3.53
CA VAL A 400 23.37 -15.91 -4.77
C VAL A 400 22.23 -14.94 -4.44
N VAL A 401 22.38 -13.71 -4.90
CA VAL A 401 21.46 -12.60 -4.65
C VAL A 401 20.81 -12.19 -5.96
N PHE A 402 19.48 -12.24 -6.02
CA PHE A 402 18.68 -11.70 -7.13
C PHE A 402 17.99 -10.43 -6.65
N SER A 403 18.19 -9.32 -7.34
CA SER A 403 17.53 -8.05 -7.05
C SER A 403 16.65 -7.63 -8.23
N VAL A 404 15.36 -7.41 -7.98
CA VAL A 404 14.39 -6.98 -8.98
C VAL A 404 14.54 -5.48 -9.19
N LYS A 405 14.96 -5.06 -10.39
CA LYS A 405 15.07 -3.64 -10.76
C LYS A 405 13.73 -3.05 -11.18
N ALA A 406 12.97 -3.81 -11.95
CA ALA A 406 11.67 -3.42 -12.45
C ALA A 406 10.90 -4.66 -12.90
N THR A 407 9.57 -4.61 -12.78
CA THR A 407 8.65 -5.62 -13.27
C THR A 407 7.52 -5.00 -14.08
N THR A 408 6.97 -5.81 -14.97
CA THR A 408 5.67 -5.66 -15.62
C THR A 408 4.89 -6.95 -15.38
N GLY A 409 3.64 -7.02 -15.81
CA GLY A 409 2.82 -8.24 -15.66
C GLY A 409 3.54 -9.52 -16.12
N THR A 410 4.34 -9.47 -17.18
CA THR A 410 4.92 -10.67 -17.81
C THR A 410 6.44 -10.64 -17.96
N ALA A 411 7.13 -9.61 -17.46
CA ALA A 411 8.57 -9.49 -17.62
C ALA A 411 9.23 -8.69 -16.49
N ALA A 412 10.52 -8.95 -16.26
CA ALA A 412 11.32 -8.30 -15.22
C ALA A 412 12.77 -8.10 -15.66
N VAL A 413 13.42 -7.12 -15.03
CA VAL A 413 14.88 -6.95 -15.09
C VAL A 413 15.47 -7.30 -13.74
N LEU A 414 16.42 -8.23 -13.74
CA LEU A 414 17.05 -8.78 -12.53
C LEU A 414 18.54 -8.44 -12.55
N ASP A 415 19.03 -7.88 -11.44
CA ASP A 415 20.45 -7.88 -11.09
C ASP A 415 20.75 -9.17 -10.34
N VAL A 416 21.82 -9.85 -10.73
CA VAL A 416 22.30 -11.06 -10.09
C VAL A 416 23.71 -10.81 -9.61
N SER A 417 23.99 -11.16 -8.35
CA SER A 417 25.33 -11.07 -7.75
C SER A 417 25.58 -12.24 -6.80
N THR A 418 26.84 -12.60 -6.59
CA THR A 418 27.28 -13.55 -5.55
C THR A 418 28.06 -12.83 -4.46
N THR A 419 27.83 -13.20 -3.20
CA THR A 419 28.52 -12.66 -2.02
C THR A 419 29.14 -13.74 -1.17
#